data_AF-W4RRD4-F1
#
_entry.id   AF-W4RRD4-F1
#
_cell.length_a   1.000
_cell.length_b   1.000
_cell.length_c   1.000
_cell.angle_alpha   90.00
_cell.angle_beta   90.00
_cell.angle_gamma   90.00
#
_symmetry.space_group_name_H-M   'P 1'
#
loop_
_entity.id
_entity.type
_entity.pdbx_description
1 polymer ?
#
loop_
_entity_poly.entity_id
_entity_poly.type
_entity_poly.pdbx_seq_one_letter_code
_entity_poly.pdbx_strand_id
1 'polypeptide(L)'
;MSPLSVSQYLDANDIAFDVVIFDEASQIFPEDAIGSIIRASQVIIVGDNKQLPPTDFFKAGGVGEEFEDENEVEYESILDECMYVLENMRLRWHYRSRHESLISFSNTAFYSNSLITFPSSEHGDELGVKFAHVPDGLYDRGGTRSNHREAEVTAKLVFEHFRLHPNRSLGVIAFSEAQATEIREQIDRMRRNDPSMEQFFKEGKHDEFFVKSLENVQGDERDVIFFSIGYGKAPDGSLHMNFGPLSKNGGERRLNVAITRAKYHVKLISSLLPQDIPLERTQSIGVHRLRDYMEMAMNGHLPVYTSSNTVKMYDSPFEEDVYDVLVDMGYEVHTQVGASGYRIDLAVVDPRKPNSYLCAIECDGKTYHSSKVARDRDRLRQQVLENLGWKIHRIWSQEWFKKRNFEITRLKNLLSNLESN
;
A
#
# COMPACT_ATOMS: atom_id res chain seq x y z
N MET A 1 16.94 21.53 0.56
CA MET A 1 16.55 22.94 0.34
C MET A 1 15.35 22.91 -0.59
N SER A 2 14.27 23.66 -0.32
CA SER A 2 13.16 23.70 -1.30
C SER A 2 13.65 24.35 -2.60
N PRO A 3 13.12 23.98 -3.78
CA PRO A 3 13.53 24.58 -5.05
C PRO A 3 13.44 26.12 -5.04
N LEU A 4 12.37 26.66 -4.43
CA LEU A 4 12.17 28.09 -4.22
C LEU A 4 13.27 28.74 -3.37
N SER A 5 13.79 28.03 -2.36
CA SER A 5 14.87 28.57 -1.53
C SER A 5 16.16 28.77 -2.33
N VAL A 6 16.40 27.95 -3.37
CA VAL A 6 17.59 28.10 -4.22
C VAL A 6 17.51 29.42 -5.00
N SER A 7 16.34 29.83 -5.48
CA SER A 7 16.17 31.12 -6.17
C SER A 7 16.14 32.31 -5.22
N GLN A 8 15.67 32.13 -3.98
CA GLN A 8 15.58 33.20 -2.98
C GLN A 8 16.92 33.54 -2.31
N TYR A 9 17.75 32.53 -2.00
CA TYR A 9 18.91 32.72 -1.13
C TYR A 9 20.27 32.63 -1.84
N LEU A 10 20.31 32.09 -3.06
CA LEU A 10 21.57 31.93 -3.79
C LEU A 10 21.58 32.85 -5.01
N ASP A 11 22.54 33.77 -5.02
CA ASP A 11 22.80 34.62 -6.18
C ASP A 11 23.15 33.77 -7.42
N ALA A 12 22.55 34.12 -8.55
CA ALA A 12 22.61 33.31 -9.77
C ALA A 12 24.03 33.16 -10.35
N ASN A 13 24.93 34.11 -10.06
CA ASN A 13 26.31 34.11 -10.56
C ASN A 13 27.31 33.45 -9.60
N ASP A 14 26.90 33.14 -8.38
CA ASP A 14 27.83 32.75 -7.32
C ASP A 14 28.02 31.23 -7.25
N ILE A 15 26.97 30.47 -7.57
CA ILE A 15 26.96 29.01 -7.40
C ILE A 15 26.32 28.33 -8.61
N ALA A 16 27.10 27.47 -9.26
CA ALA A 16 26.63 26.46 -10.20
C ALA A 16 26.71 25.07 -9.55
N PHE A 17 25.85 24.16 -9.99
CA PHE A 17 25.76 22.79 -9.50
C PHE A 17 26.22 21.81 -10.58
N ASP A 18 26.95 20.76 -10.19
CA ASP A 18 27.22 19.66 -11.10
C ASP A 18 25.94 18.86 -11.37
N VAL A 19 25.16 18.60 -10.31
CA VAL A 19 23.93 17.80 -10.35
C VAL A 19 22.86 18.40 -9.45
N VAL A 20 21.62 18.45 -9.92
CA VAL A 20 20.42 18.71 -9.10
C VAL A 20 19.53 17.47 -9.11
N ILE A 21 19.08 17.07 -7.92
CA ILE A 21 18.18 15.93 -7.73
C ILE A 21 16.87 16.45 -7.13
N PHE A 22 15.77 16.21 -7.84
CA PHE A 22 14.42 16.42 -7.32
C PHE A 22 13.85 15.09 -6.89
N ASP A 23 13.45 14.99 -5.62
CA ASP A 23 12.67 13.88 -5.08
C ASP A 23 11.22 14.33 -4.86
N GLU A 24 10.26 13.40 -4.91
CA GLU A 24 8.82 13.70 -4.92
C GLU A 24 8.44 14.75 -5.98
N ALA A 25 9.08 14.69 -7.14
CA ALA A 25 9.00 15.70 -8.20
C ALA A 25 7.60 15.87 -8.80
N SER A 26 6.69 14.91 -8.62
CA SER A 26 5.28 15.04 -8.98
C SER A 26 4.57 16.15 -8.19
N GLN A 27 5.14 16.62 -7.10
CA GLN A 27 4.56 17.63 -6.21
C GLN A 27 5.24 19.00 -6.33
N ILE A 28 6.15 19.16 -7.29
CA ILE A 28 6.93 20.39 -7.49
C ILE A 28 6.45 21.10 -8.75
N PHE A 29 6.11 22.38 -8.59
CA PHE A 29 5.78 23.27 -9.70
C PHE A 29 7.00 23.51 -10.61
N PRO A 30 6.85 23.47 -11.95
CA PRO A 30 7.95 23.74 -12.88
C PRO A 30 8.65 25.09 -12.63
N GLU A 31 7.89 26.13 -12.31
CA GLU A 31 8.41 27.47 -12.01
C GLU A 31 9.29 27.53 -10.76
N ASP A 32 9.04 26.66 -9.78
CA ASP A 32 9.88 26.56 -8.58
C ASP A 32 11.19 25.82 -8.87
N ALA A 33 11.14 24.85 -9.79
CA ALA A 33 12.28 24.00 -10.16
C ALA A 33 13.27 24.68 -11.13
N ILE A 34 12.77 25.52 -12.05
CA ILE A 34 13.55 26.05 -13.19
C ILE A 34 14.83 26.77 -12.76
N GLY A 35 14.77 27.53 -11.67
CA GLY A 35 15.93 28.28 -11.17
C GLY A 35 17.06 27.38 -10.67
N SER A 36 16.75 26.16 -10.23
CA SER A 36 17.76 25.16 -9.86
C SER A 36 18.31 24.44 -11.08
N ILE A 37 17.44 24.14 -12.06
CA ILE A 37 17.81 23.44 -13.30
C ILE A 37 18.79 24.26 -14.16
N ILE A 38 18.53 25.57 -14.35
CA ILE A 38 19.40 26.44 -15.17
C ILE A 38 20.83 26.54 -14.63
N ARG A 39 21.01 26.32 -13.32
CA ARG A 39 22.32 26.36 -12.65
C ARG A 39 23.02 25.01 -12.60
N ALA A 40 22.44 23.95 -13.16
CA ALA A 40 22.95 22.59 -13.06
C ALA A 40 23.49 22.06 -14.40
N SER A 41 24.57 21.27 -14.35
CA SER A 41 25.06 20.54 -15.54
C SER A 41 24.27 19.26 -15.80
N GLN A 42 23.68 18.68 -14.76
CA GLN A 42 22.86 17.47 -14.83
C GLN A 42 21.64 17.58 -13.91
N VAL A 43 20.52 17.01 -14.34
CA VAL A 43 19.30 16.92 -13.54
C VAL A 43 18.86 15.46 -13.40
N ILE A 44 18.43 15.07 -12.21
CA ILE A 44 17.80 13.78 -11.91
C ILE A 44 16.45 14.09 -11.28
N ILE A 45 15.39 13.52 -11.85
CA ILE A 45 14.01 13.78 -11.42
C ILE A 45 13.42 12.45 -10.98
N VAL A 46 13.01 12.38 -9.72
CA VAL A 46 12.46 11.20 -9.07
C VAL A 46 11.08 11.55 -8.53
N GLY A 47 10.08 10.75 -8.89
CA GLY A 47 8.71 10.95 -8.45
C GLY A 47 7.77 9.92 -9.06
N ASP A 48 6.48 10.09 -8.79
CA ASP A 48 5.43 9.19 -9.26
C ASP A 48 4.24 9.98 -9.81
N ASN A 49 4.04 9.91 -11.13
CA ASN A 49 2.95 10.60 -11.82
C ASN A 49 1.56 9.98 -11.60
N LYS A 50 1.46 8.94 -10.75
CA LYS A 50 0.19 8.39 -10.24
C LYS A 50 -0.12 8.83 -8.80
N GLN A 51 0.73 9.67 -8.21
CA GLN A 51 0.49 10.31 -6.92
C GLN A 51 0.00 11.75 -7.10
N LEU A 52 -0.04 12.52 -6.01
CA LEU A 52 -0.60 13.86 -6.02
C LEU A 52 0.23 14.82 -6.91
N PRO A 53 -0.44 15.65 -7.73
CA PRO A 53 0.18 16.76 -8.43
C PRO A 53 0.51 17.90 -7.45
N PRO A 54 1.24 18.94 -7.88
CA PRO A 54 1.43 20.15 -7.09
C PRO A 54 0.07 20.81 -6.84
N THR A 55 -0.18 21.24 -5.61
CA THR A 55 -1.46 21.87 -5.22
C THR A 55 -1.22 23.20 -4.54
N ASP A 56 -1.96 24.23 -4.97
CA ASP A 56 -1.78 25.61 -4.57
C ASP A 56 -2.63 25.95 -3.31
N PHE A 57 -2.61 25.09 -2.29
CA PHE A 57 -3.48 25.24 -1.10
C PHE A 57 -3.22 26.55 -0.31
N PHE A 58 -2.01 27.11 -0.37
CA PHE A 58 -1.62 28.30 0.41
C PHE A 58 -1.87 29.64 -0.29
N LYS A 59 -2.14 29.69 -1.60
CA LYS A 59 -2.52 30.95 -2.28
C LYS A 59 -4.00 31.30 -2.13
N ALA A 60 -4.85 30.33 -1.80
CA ALA A 60 -6.26 30.53 -1.47
C ALA A 60 -6.47 31.10 -0.04
N GLY A 61 -5.63 32.07 0.35
CA GLY A 61 -5.74 32.81 1.61
C GLY A 61 -6.93 33.77 1.60
N GLY A 62 -8.14 33.22 1.66
CA GLY A 62 -9.38 33.93 1.93
C GLY A 62 -10.17 33.16 2.99
N VAL A 63 -10.22 33.70 4.20
CA VAL A 63 -10.96 33.12 5.33
C VAL A 63 -12.44 33.02 4.96
N GLY A 64 -12.96 31.79 4.90
CA GLY A 64 -14.37 31.50 5.08
C GLY A 64 -15.27 31.76 3.88
N GLU A 65 -15.23 30.86 2.90
CA GLU A 65 -16.40 30.43 2.12
C GLU A 65 -16.00 29.10 1.46
N GLU A 66 -16.75 28.02 1.74
CA GLU A 66 -16.64 26.77 0.98
C GLU A 66 -17.06 27.09 -0.46
N PHE A 67 -16.10 27.45 -1.32
CA PHE A 67 -16.34 27.55 -2.75
C PHE A 67 -16.53 26.13 -3.29
N GLU A 68 -17.79 25.72 -3.40
CA GLU A 68 -18.24 24.45 -3.99
C GLU A 68 -17.94 24.31 -5.50
N ASP A 69 -17.18 25.22 -6.13
CA ASP A 69 -17.04 25.26 -7.60
C ASP A 69 -15.67 25.79 -8.11
N GLU A 70 -14.60 25.72 -7.32
CA GLU A 70 -13.27 25.85 -7.91
C GLU A 70 -12.84 24.48 -8.44
N ASN A 71 -12.91 24.32 -9.77
CA ASN A 71 -12.11 23.33 -10.47
C ASN A 71 -10.66 23.54 -10.03
N GLU A 72 -10.18 22.76 -9.07
CA GLU A 72 -8.75 22.68 -8.77
C GLU A 72 -8.03 22.49 -10.10
N VAL A 73 -7.30 23.52 -10.52
CA VAL A 73 -6.49 23.45 -11.72
C VAL A 73 -5.40 22.45 -11.39
N GLU A 74 -5.44 21.29 -12.03
CA GLU A 74 -4.40 20.30 -11.90
C GLU A 74 -3.17 20.83 -12.65
N TYR A 75 -2.17 21.28 -11.90
CA TYR A 75 -0.94 21.79 -12.49
C TYR A 75 -0.07 20.63 -12.95
N GLU A 76 0.56 20.78 -14.11
CA GLU A 76 1.60 19.86 -14.54
C GLU A 76 2.82 20.01 -13.63
N SER A 77 3.33 18.88 -13.14
CA SER A 77 4.51 18.87 -12.29
C SER A 77 5.78 18.94 -13.13
N ILE A 78 6.91 19.27 -12.49
CA ILE A 78 8.21 19.16 -13.17
C ILE A 78 8.51 17.72 -13.62
N LEU A 79 7.94 16.72 -12.94
CA LEU A 79 8.03 15.32 -13.37
C LEU A 79 7.30 15.11 -14.70
N ASP A 80 6.05 15.57 -14.81
CA ASP A 80 5.24 15.39 -16.02
C ASP A 80 5.89 16.06 -17.23
N GLU A 81 6.37 17.29 -17.07
CA GLU A 81 7.07 18.05 -18.12
C GLU A 81 8.35 17.34 -18.59
N CYS A 82 9.18 16.90 -17.65
CA CYS A 82 10.44 16.26 -17.98
C CYS A 82 10.30 14.84 -18.52
N MET A 83 9.18 14.15 -18.26
CA MET A 83 8.90 12.85 -18.85
C MET A 83 8.80 12.88 -20.39
N TYR A 84 8.50 14.04 -21.00
CA TYR A 84 8.47 14.20 -22.46
C TYR A 84 9.84 14.43 -23.09
N VAL A 85 10.82 14.88 -22.30
CA VAL A 85 12.12 15.36 -22.80
C VAL A 85 13.28 14.45 -22.39
N LEU A 86 13.20 13.85 -21.20
CA LEU A 86 14.26 13.04 -20.62
C LEU A 86 14.02 11.53 -20.80
N GLU A 87 15.09 10.75 -20.67
CA GLU A 87 14.98 9.29 -20.64
C GLU A 87 14.31 8.83 -19.34
N ASN A 88 13.24 8.05 -19.49
CA ASN A 88 12.44 7.57 -18.36
C ASN A 88 12.89 6.17 -17.91
N MET A 89 13.25 6.04 -16.63
CA MET A 89 13.52 4.75 -16.01
C MET A 89 12.48 4.43 -14.94
N ARG A 90 11.79 3.28 -15.09
CA ARG A 90 10.77 2.85 -14.14
C ARG A 90 11.32 1.89 -13.10
N LEU A 91 11.18 2.23 -11.82
CA LEU A 91 11.39 1.31 -10.72
C LEU A 91 10.15 0.41 -10.57
N ARG A 92 10.34 -0.90 -10.69
CA ARG A 92 9.23 -1.87 -10.69
C ARG A 92 9.03 -2.60 -9.38
N TRP A 93 10.03 -2.64 -8.50
CA TRP A 93 9.94 -3.47 -7.30
C TRP A 93 9.30 -2.71 -6.16
N HIS A 94 8.32 -3.34 -5.52
CA HIS A 94 7.64 -2.80 -4.34
C HIS A 94 8.09 -3.54 -3.09
N TYR A 95 8.67 -2.81 -2.14
CA TYR A 95 9.27 -3.37 -0.93
C TYR A 95 8.55 -2.95 0.36
N ARG A 96 7.62 -1.99 0.31
CA ARG A 96 6.99 -1.41 1.51
C ARG A 96 5.99 -2.38 2.16
N SER A 97 5.14 -2.97 1.33
CA SER A 97 4.01 -3.77 1.84
C SER A 97 4.47 -5.14 2.29
N ARG A 98 4.11 -5.48 3.53
CA ARG A 98 4.33 -6.78 4.17
C ARG A 98 3.32 -7.83 3.72
N HIS A 99 2.21 -7.39 3.13
CA HIS A 99 1.23 -8.26 2.50
C HIS A 99 0.87 -7.68 1.13
N GLU A 100 0.88 -8.52 0.09
CA GLU A 100 0.68 -8.08 -1.29
C GLU A 100 -0.70 -7.44 -1.54
N SER A 101 -1.71 -7.74 -0.70
CA SER A 101 -3.05 -7.16 -0.86
C SER A 101 -3.10 -5.66 -0.58
N LEU A 102 -2.10 -5.12 0.11
CA LEU A 102 -1.99 -3.68 0.36
C LEU A 102 -1.67 -2.88 -0.90
N ILE A 103 -1.00 -3.49 -1.89
CA ILE A 103 -0.56 -2.82 -3.12
C ILE A 103 -1.26 -3.37 -4.35
N SER A 104 -1.91 -4.54 -4.28
CA SER A 104 -2.52 -5.21 -5.44
C SER A 104 -3.57 -4.34 -6.14
N PHE A 105 -4.41 -3.64 -5.37
CA PHE A 105 -5.36 -2.69 -5.92
C PHE A 105 -4.65 -1.60 -6.70
N SER A 106 -3.69 -0.92 -6.06
CA SER A 106 -2.97 0.18 -6.68
C SER A 106 -2.22 -0.27 -7.93
N ASN A 107 -1.56 -1.43 -7.85
CA ASN A 107 -0.83 -2.02 -8.97
C ASN A 107 -1.74 -2.25 -10.19
N THR A 108 -2.94 -2.78 -9.95
CA THR A 108 -3.94 -3.02 -11.01
C THR A 108 -4.50 -1.71 -11.55
N ALA A 109 -4.96 -0.83 -10.66
CA ALA A 109 -5.72 0.37 -11.00
C ALA A 109 -4.89 1.52 -11.58
N PHE A 110 -3.62 1.67 -11.15
CA PHE A 110 -2.78 2.81 -11.51
C PHE A 110 -1.51 2.45 -12.27
N TYR A 111 -0.99 1.23 -12.08
CA TYR A 111 0.32 0.82 -12.60
C TYR A 111 0.27 -0.30 -13.63
N SER A 112 -0.92 -0.72 -14.08
CA SER A 112 -1.13 -1.75 -15.10
C SER A 112 -0.41 -3.08 -14.77
N ASN A 113 -0.39 -3.47 -13.49
CA ASN A 113 0.25 -4.69 -12.99
C ASN A 113 1.75 -4.83 -13.30
N SER A 114 2.42 -3.70 -13.54
CA SER A 114 3.86 -3.70 -13.84
C SER A 114 4.75 -3.65 -12.60
N LEU A 115 4.20 -3.40 -11.41
CA LEU A 115 4.96 -3.53 -10.17
C LEU A 115 5.11 -5.00 -9.79
N ILE A 116 6.32 -5.34 -9.36
CA ILE A 116 6.72 -6.64 -8.83
C ILE A 116 6.62 -6.56 -7.31
N THR A 117 5.77 -7.42 -6.75
CA THR A 117 5.52 -7.56 -5.31
C THR A 117 6.04 -8.91 -4.84
N PHE A 118 6.17 -9.05 -3.52
CA PHE A 118 6.56 -10.30 -2.90
C PHE A 118 5.38 -10.84 -2.08
N PRO A 119 5.09 -12.15 -2.18
CA PRO A 119 4.05 -12.77 -1.36
C PRO A 119 4.47 -12.75 0.12
N SER A 120 3.48 -12.67 1.02
CA SER A 120 3.68 -12.85 2.47
C SER A 120 3.79 -14.34 2.80
N SER A 121 4.60 -14.71 3.79
CA SER A 121 4.65 -16.09 4.31
C SER A 121 3.51 -16.41 5.29
N GLU A 122 2.80 -15.38 5.75
CA GLU A 122 1.71 -15.48 6.70
C GLU A 122 0.44 -14.83 6.14
N HIS A 123 -0.69 -15.49 6.37
CA HIS A 123 -2.02 -14.96 6.14
C HIS A 123 -2.78 -14.96 7.47
N GLY A 124 -3.21 -13.78 7.92
CA GLY A 124 -3.92 -13.60 9.18
C GLY A 124 -4.83 -12.39 9.11
N ASP A 125 -5.70 -12.24 10.11
CA ASP A 125 -6.67 -11.14 10.13
C ASP A 125 -6.03 -9.76 10.33
N GLU A 126 -4.82 -9.73 10.88
CA GLU A 126 -4.04 -8.52 11.17
C GLU A 126 -2.98 -8.22 10.09
N LEU A 127 -3.21 -8.72 8.87
CA LEU A 127 -2.39 -8.49 7.69
C LEU A 127 -3.27 -8.16 6.48
N GLY A 128 -2.73 -7.35 5.57
CA GLY A 128 -3.41 -7.00 4.34
C GLY A 128 -4.59 -6.05 4.54
N VAL A 129 -5.49 -5.99 3.56
CA VAL A 129 -6.69 -5.14 3.59
C VAL A 129 -7.89 -5.93 4.13
N LYS A 130 -8.61 -5.36 5.09
CA LYS A 130 -9.87 -5.89 5.65
C LYS A 130 -10.94 -4.81 5.66
N PHE A 131 -12.20 -5.25 5.64
CA PHE A 131 -13.36 -4.37 5.70
C PHE A 131 -14.11 -4.52 7.04
N ALA A 132 -14.47 -3.40 7.65
CA ALA A 132 -15.25 -3.32 8.88
C ALA A 132 -16.55 -2.56 8.60
N HIS A 133 -17.66 -3.30 8.50
CA HIS A 133 -18.97 -2.72 8.19
C HIS A 133 -19.64 -2.14 9.43
N VAL A 134 -20.16 -0.91 9.31
CA VAL A 134 -20.90 -0.19 10.37
C VAL A 134 -22.34 0.05 9.91
N PRO A 135 -23.21 -0.97 9.90
CA PRO A 135 -24.54 -0.91 9.26
C PRO A 135 -25.49 0.13 9.88
N ASP A 136 -25.26 0.52 11.13
CA ASP A 136 -26.03 1.52 11.87
C ASP A 136 -25.46 2.96 11.72
N GLY A 137 -24.45 3.15 10.88
CA GLY A 137 -23.85 4.46 10.62
C GLY A 137 -24.63 5.31 9.63
N LEU A 138 -25.03 6.50 10.07
CA LEU A 138 -25.78 7.48 9.29
C LEU A 138 -24.95 8.74 9.07
N TYR A 139 -25.02 9.29 7.87
CA TYR A 139 -24.33 10.54 7.52
C TYR A 139 -25.22 11.75 7.82
N ASP A 140 -24.77 12.61 8.74
CA ASP A 140 -25.48 13.83 9.10
C ASP A 140 -25.09 14.99 8.17
N ARG A 141 -25.65 15.01 6.96
CA ARG A 141 -25.36 16.06 5.98
C ARG A 141 -25.74 17.46 6.46
N GLY A 142 -26.87 17.59 7.15
CA GLY A 142 -27.45 18.89 7.54
C GLY A 142 -26.85 19.47 8.82
N GLY A 143 -26.21 18.64 9.63
CA GLY A 143 -25.51 19.04 10.85
C GLY A 143 -23.99 18.90 10.71
N THR A 144 -23.43 17.84 11.31
CA THR A 144 -21.98 17.71 11.52
C THR A 144 -21.18 17.39 10.25
N ARG A 145 -21.84 17.00 9.15
CA ARG A 145 -21.22 16.52 7.91
C ARG A 145 -20.25 15.36 8.17
N SER A 146 -20.61 14.53 9.15
CA SER A 146 -19.85 13.36 9.60
C SER A 146 -20.77 12.18 9.86
N ASN A 147 -20.19 11.00 10.06
CA ASN A 147 -20.87 9.81 10.52
C ASN A 147 -20.36 9.49 11.94
N HIS A 148 -21.11 9.99 12.92
CA HIS A 148 -20.77 9.86 14.34
C HIS A 148 -20.57 8.41 14.79
N ARG A 149 -21.44 7.50 14.32
CA ARG A 149 -21.35 6.08 14.67
C ARG A 149 -20.12 5.41 14.09
N GLU A 150 -19.78 5.72 12.84
CA GLU A 150 -18.54 5.23 12.22
C GLU A 150 -17.29 5.76 12.94
N ALA A 151 -17.31 7.03 13.37
CA ALA A 151 -16.23 7.62 14.15
C ALA A 151 -16.08 6.97 15.54
N GLU A 152 -17.19 6.66 16.21
CA GLU A 152 -17.20 5.94 17.49
C GLU A 152 -16.60 4.53 17.34
N VAL A 153 -17.00 3.78 16.30
CA VAL A 153 -16.43 2.46 16.00
C VAL A 153 -14.94 2.57 15.68
N THR A 154 -14.55 3.57 14.90
CA THR A 154 -13.14 3.83 14.56
C THR A 154 -12.32 4.09 15.82
N ALA A 155 -12.79 4.94 16.74
CA ALA A 155 -12.13 5.18 18.02
C ALA A 155 -12.00 3.90 18.87
N LYS A 156 -13.03 3.06 18.92
CA LYS A 156 -12.96 1.76 19.62
C LYS A 156 -11.88 0.85 19.04
N LEU A 157 -11.80 0.76 17.71
CA LEU A 157 -10.80 -0.04 17.01
C LEU A 157 -9.38 0.49 17.26
N VAL A 158 -9.19 1.81 17.35
CA VAL A 158 -7.89 2.42 17.70
C VAL A 158 -7.41 1.93 19.08
N PHE A 159 -8.29 1.93 20.07
CA PHE A 159 -7.96 1.46 21.41
C PHE A 159 -7.74 -0.05 21.47
N GLU A 160 -8.52 -0.83 20.72
CA GLU A 160 -8.32 -2.27 20.57
C GLU A 160 -6.95 -2.59 19.95
N HIS A 161 -6.58 -1.87 18.88
CA HIS A 161 -5.26 -2.00 18.25
C HIS A 161 -4.13 -1.77 19.25
N PHE A 162 -4.16 -0.68 20.03
CA PHE A 162 -3.08 -0.43 21.00
C PHE A 162 -3.02 -1.45 22.13
N ARG A 163 -4.14 -2.12 22.46
CA ARG A 163 -4.16 -3.22 23.44
C ARG A 163 -3.56 -4.51 22.88
N LEU A 164 -3.89 -4.86 21.64
CA LEU A 164 -3.43 -6.11 21.01
C LEU A 164 -2.03 -5.99 20.39
N HIS A 165 -1.70 -4.82 19.87
CA HIS A 165 -0.51 -4.55 19.06
C HIS A 165 0.19 -3.24 19.46
N PRO A 166 0.62 -3.09 20.72
CA PRO A 166 1.23 -1.85 21.24
C PRO A 166 2.51 -1.42 20.51
N ASN A 167 3.18 -2.35 19.83
CA ASN A 167 4.43 -2.11 19.10
C ASN A 167 4.21 -1.80 17.61
N ARG A 168 2.97 -1.80 17.11
CA ARG A 168 2.66 -1.45 15.72
C ARG A 168 2.13 -0.03 15.67
N SER A 169 2.77 0.81 14.86
CA SER A 169 2.35 2.19 14.65
C SER A 169 1.00 2.25 13.92
N LEU A 170 0.17 3.24 14.26
CA LEU A 170 -1.19 3.38 13.75
C LEU A 170 -1.45 4.79 13.23
N GLY A 171 -2.09 4.89 12.08
CA GLY A 171 -2.66 6.14 11.57
C GLY A 171 -4.13 5.95 11.20
N VAL A 172 -4.93 7.00 11.38
CA VAL A 172 -6.32 7.04 10.91
C VAL A 172 -6.44 8.10 9.82
N ILE A 173 -6.99 7.69 8.69
CA ILE A 173 -7.25 8.57 7.54
C ILE A 173 -8.75 8.63 7.33
N ALA A 174 -9.33 9.80 7.54
CA ALA A 174 -10.73 10.05 7.24
C ALA A 174 -10.90 10.65 5.84
N PHE A 175 -12.01 10.37 5.17
CA PHE A 175 -12.21 10.90 3.81
C PHE A 175 -12.78 12.33 3.77
N SER A 176 -12.99 12.94 4.94
CA SER A 176 -13.31 14.37 5.10
C SER A 176 -12.70 14.92 6.38
N GLU A 177 -12.46 16.23 6.44
CA GLU A 177 -11.98 16.88 7.67
C GLU A 177 -13.03 16.87 8.79
N ALA A 178 -14.31 16.93 8.44
CA ALA A 178 -15.41 16.79 9.40
C ALA A 178 -15.39 15.41 10.08
N GLN A 179 -15.19 14.34 9.30
CA GLN A 179 -15.05 12.99 9.85
C GLN A 179 -13.76 12.83 10.67
N ALA A 180 -12.63 13.42 10.22
CA ALA A 180 -11.39 13.41 10.98
C ALA A 180 -11.56 14.07 12.36
N THR A 181 -12.25 15.22 12.40
CA THR A 181 -12.54 15.96 13.63
C THR A 181 -13.41 15.14 14.57
N GLU A 182 -14.49 14.54 14.07
CA GLU A 182 -15.36 13.67 14.88
C GLU A 182 -14.60 12.47 15.47
N ILE A 183 -13.71 11.85 14.70
CA ILE A 183 -12.87 10.74 15.19
C ILE A 183 -11.94 11.22 16.32
N ARG A 184 -11.29 12.38 16.17
CA ARG A 184 -10.44 12.96 17.23
C ARG A 184 -11.27 13.20 18.50
N GLU A 185 -12.47 13.74 18.38
CA GLU A 185 -13.36 13.94 19.52
C GLU A 185 -13.73 12.63 20.23
N GLN A 186 -14.05 11.58 19.47
CA GLN A 186 -14.36 10.26 20.07
C GLN A 186 -13.15 9.65 20.77
N ILE A 187 -11.96 9.77 20.18
CA ILE A 187 -10.70 9.33 20.79
C ILE A 187 -10.45 10.10 22.08
N ASP A 188 -10.60 11.43 22.09
CA ASP A 188 -10.37 12.25 23.29
C ASP A 188 -11.37 11.92 24.41
N ARG A 189 -12.63 11.62 24.09
CA ARG A 189 -13.61 11.12 25.06
C ARG A 189 -13.16 9.80 25.69
N MET A 190 -12.65 8.87 24.88
CA MET A 190 -12.15 7.58 25.36
C MET A 190 -10.86 7.72 26.18
N ARG A 191 -9.94 8.63 25.80
CA ARG A 191 -8.70 8.92 26.54
C ARG A 191 -8.97 9.40 27.96
N ARG A 192 -9.98 10.26 28.15
CA ARG A 192 -10.39 10.73 29.49
C ARG A 192 -10.87 9.60 30.39
N ASN A 193 -11.45 8.55 29.82
CA ASN A 193 -11.97 7.39 30.55
C ASN A 193 -10.90 6.32 30.81
N ASP A 194 -9.85 6.25 30.00
CA ASP A 194 -8.75 5.27 30.12
C ASP A 194 -7.38 5.95 30.01
N PRO A 195 -6.89 6.59 31.10
CA PRO A 195 -5.59 7.27 31.10
C PRO A 195 -4.39 6.36 30.85
N SER A 196 -4.55 5.02 30.94
CA SER A 196 -3.44 4.07 30.72
C SER A 196 -2.92 4.08 29.28
N MET A 197 -3.75 4.54 28.34
CA MET A 197 -3.45 4.56 26.90
C MET A 197 -2.74 5.84 26.44
N GLU A 198 -2.55 6.82 27.33
CA GLU A 198 -2.03 8.16 26.99
C GLU A 198 -0.62 8.12 26.38
N GLN A 199 0.17 7.09 26.68
CA GLN A 199 1.51 6.90 26.11
C GLN A 199 1.54 6.73 24.58
N PHE A 200 0.44 6.25 23.99
CA PHE A 200 0.31 6.01 22.54
C PHE A 200 -0.04 7.28 21.75
N PHE A 201 -0.52 8.32 22.44
CA PHE A 201 -0.96 9.60 21.84
C PHE A 201 0.06 10.73 22.05
N LYS A 202 1.29 10.41 22.46
CA LYS A 202 2.36 11.41 22.64
C LYS A 202 2.95 11.83 21.30
N GLU A 203 2.94 13.14 21.06
CA GLU A 203 3.53 13.79 19.89
C GLU A 203 5.06 13.75 19.89
N GLY A 204 5.67 13.90 18.71
CA GLY A 204 7.12 14.06 18.55
C GLY A 204 7.91 12.76 18.46
N LYS A 205 7.23 11.62 18.28
CA LYS A 205 7.85 10.34 17.93
C LYS A 205 7.78 10.14 16.41
N HIS A 206 8.77 9.49 15.83
CA HIS A 206 8.78 9.14 14.40
C HIS A 206 7.50 8.36 14.00
N ASP A 207 7.03 7.46 14.87
CA ASP A 207 5.86 6.61 14.64
C ASP A 207 4.61 7.09 15.40
N GLU A 208 4.46 8.40 15.57
CA GLU A 208 3.34 8.97 16.34
C GLU A 208 1.96 8.60 15.75
N PHE A 209 0.99 8.40 16.62
CA PHE A 209 -0.39 8.23 16.18
C PHE A 209 -0.92 9.51 15.54
N PHE A 210 -1.65 9.40 14.42
CA PHE A 210 -2.29 10.54 13.79
C PHE A 210 -3.73 10.25 13.35
N VAL A 211 -4.53 11.33 13.26
CA VAL A 211 -5.84 11.36 12.59
C VAL A 211 -5.84 12.52 11.59
N LYS A 212 -5.79 12.20 10.30
CA LYS A 212 -5.73 13.17 9.20
C LYS A 212 -6.85 12.93 8.19
N SER A 213 -7.24 13.97 7.47
CA SER A 213 -8.11 13.83 6.31
C SER A 213 -7.32 13.44 5.06
N LEU A 214 -7.99 12.89 4.05
CA LEU A 214 -7.40 12.47 2.76
C LEU A 214 -6.55 13.57 2.09
N GLU A 215 -6.91 14.84 2.29
CA GLU A 215 -6.22 16.01 1.73
C GLU A 215 -4.89 16.29 2.44
N ASN A 216 -4.77 15.90 3.71
CA ASN A 216 -3.65 16.24 4.59
C ASN A 216 -2.64 15.08 4.77
N VAL A 217 -2.86 13.94 4.11
CA VAL A 217 -1.98 12.77 4.21
C VAL A 217 -0.92 12.83 3.11
N GLN A 218 0.31 13.12 3.51
CA GLN A 218 1.46 13.16 2.60
C GLN A 218 2.72 12.71 3.34
N GLY A 219 3.47 11.78 2.74
CA GLY A 219 4.71 11.26 3.33
C GLY A 219 4.55 10.41 4.60
N ASP A 220 3.41 10.47 5.28
CA ASP A 220 3.13 9.70 6.48
C ASP A 220 2.86 8.23 6.17
N GLU A 221 3.65 7.33 6.75
CA GLU A 221 3.44 5.89 6.68
C GLU A 221 3.35 5.27 8.07
N ARG A 222 2.54 4.21 8.22
CA ARG A 222 2.38 3.49 9.48
C ARG A 222 2.30 1.99 9.23
N ASP A 223 2.51 1.21 10.28
CA ASP A 223 2.35 -0.24 10.21
C ASP A 223 0.90 -0.59 9.91
N VAL A 224 -0.03 0.11 10.56
CA VAL A 224 -1.47 -0.05 10.38
C VAL A 224 -2.11 1.28 10.01
N ILE A 225 -3.00 1.25 9.03
CA ILE A 225 -3.83 2.40 8.66
C ILE A 225 -5.30 2.01 8.76
N PHE A 226 -6.09 2.82 9.47
CA PHE A 226 -7.54 2.73 9.44
C PHE A 226 -8.09 3.82 8.52
N PHE A 227 -8.94 3.42 7.59
CA PHE A 227 -9.69 4.36 6.76
C PHE A 227 -11.11 4.47 7.31
N SER A 228 -11.56 5.69 7.61
CA SER A 228 -12.97 5.97 7.85
C SER A 228 -13.52 6.71 6.64
N ILE A 229 -14.44 6.07 5.91
CA ILE A 229 -15.09 6.66 4.75
C ILE A 229 -15.96 7.84 5.17
N GLY A 230 -16.70 7.74 6.29
CA GLY A 230 -17.48 8.82 6.88
C GLY A 230 -18.71 9.25 6.08
N TYR A 231 -18.73 9.04 4.76
CA TYR A 231 -19.90 9.23 3.91
C TYR A 231 -20.83 8.03 4.00
N GLY A 232 -22.13 8.28 3.96
CA GLY A 232 -23.15 7.26 4.21
C GLY A 232 -24.52 7.69 3.77
N LYS A 233 -25.50 6.79 3.97
CA LYS A 233 -26.92 7.13 3.81
C LYS A 233 -27.32 8.11 4.91
N ALA A 234 -28.14 9.10 4.56
CA ALA A 234 -28.76 9.99 5.52
C ALA A 234 -29.88 9.25 6.29
N PRO A 235 -30.42 9.81 7.40
CA PRO A 235 -31.49 9.18 8.18
C PRO A 235 -32.77 8.87 7.38
N ASP A 236 -33.02 9.58 6.28
CA ASP A 236 -34.12 9.34 5.34
C ASP A 236 -33.83 8.22 4.32
N GLY A 237 -32.65 7.61 4.39
CA GLY A 237 -32.17 6.55 3.48
C GLY A 237 -31.57 7.07 2.18
N SER A 238 -31.53 8.39 1.96
CA SER A 238 -30.96 8.97 0.75
C SER A 238 -29.42 8.88 0.74
N LEU A 239 -28.84 8.68 -0.44
CA LEU A 239 -27.39 8.72 -0.65
C LEU A 239 -27.03 9.80 -1.66
N HIS A 240 -26.19 10.75 -1.23
CA HIS A 240 -25.62 11.77 -2.08
C HIS A 240 -24.32 11.29 -2.71
N MET A 241 -24.15 11.55 -4.01
CA MET A 241 -22.98 11.12 -4.78
C MET A 241 -21.82 12.12 -4.73
N ASN A 242 -21.67 12.81 -3.61
CA ASN A 242 -20.53 13.70 -3.34
C ASN A 242 -19.71 13.12 -2.18
N PHE A 243 -18.56 12.52 -2.52
CA PHE A 243 -17.60 11.91 -1.59
C PHE A 243 -16.42 12.87 -1.33
N GLY A 244 -16.70 14.17 -1.36
CA GLY A 244 -15.75 15.24 -1.08
C GLY A 244 -14.52 15.18 -1.98
N PRO A 245 -13.29 15.08 -1.44
CA PRO A 245 -12.05 15.10 -2.23
C PRO A 245 -11.97 14.01 -3.31
N LEU A 246 -12.68 12.88 -3.14
CA LEU A 246 -12.73 11.83 -4.15
C LEU A 246 -13.66 12.13 -5.32
N SER A 247 -14.67 12.98 -5.11
CA SER A 247 -15.57 13.41 -6.19
C SER A 247 -14.94 14.46 -7.10
N LYS A 248 -13.87 15.15 -6.64
CA LYS A 248 -13.10 16.13 -7.41
C LYS A 248 -12.18 15.47 -8.45
N ASN A 249 -11.68 16.26 -9.39
CA ASN A 249 -10.62 15.84 -10.32
C ASN A 249 -9.35 15.43 -9.55
N GLY A 250 -8.67 14.38 -10.02
CA GLY A 250 -7.52 13.79 -9.34
C GLY A 250 -7.86 13.06 -8.03
N GLY A 251 -9.15 12.86 -7.71
CA GLY A 251 -9.61 12.11 -6.54
C GLY A 251 -9.05 10.69 -6.47
N GLU A 252 -8.85 10.04 -7.62
CA GLU A 252 -8.23 8.72 -7.72
C GLU A 252 -6.75 8.72 -7.30
N ARG A 253 -6.01 9.82 -7.56
CA ARG A 253 -4.61 9.97 -7.12
C ARG A 253 -4.53 10.13 -5.60
N ARG A 254 -5.47 10.88 -5.01
CA ARG A 254 -5.62 10.99 -3.54
C ARG A 254 -5.88 9.63 -2.91
N LEU A 255 -6.79 8.84 -3.50
CA LEU A 255 -7.03 7.48 -3.04
C LEU A 255 -5.78 6.61 -3.15
N ASN A 256 -5.07 6.63 -4.28
CA ASN A 256 -3.83 5.87 -4.48
C ASN A 256 -2.76 6.21 -3.43
N VAL A 257 -2.58 7.51 -3.15
CA VAL A 257 -1.69 7.99 -2.11
C VAL A 257 -2.11 7.47 -0.74
N ALA A 258 -3.39 7.55 -0.39
CA ALA A 258 -3.88 7.13 0.91
C ALA A 258 -3.68 5.62 1.14
N ILE A 259 -4.14 4.77 0.23
CA ILE A 259 -4.15 3.30 0.42
C ILE A 259 -2.74 2.67 0.41
N THR A 260 -1.72 3.39 -0.04
CA THR A 260 -0.32 2.92 -0.06
C THR A 260 0.51 3.35 1.16
N ARG A 261 -0.13 3.90 2.21
CA ARG A 261 0.53 4.34 3.47
C ARG A 261 0.72 3.25 4.52
N ALA A 262 0.06 2.10 4.37
CA ALA A 262 0.17 0.99 5.32
C ALA A 262 1.31 0.02 4.96
N LYS A 263 2.07 -0.43 5.97
CA LYS A 263 3.08 -1.49 5.81
C LYS A 263 2.51 -2.89 6.04
N TYR A 264 1.69 -3.10 7.07
CA TYR A 264 1.19 -4.41 7.47
C TYR A 264 -0.30 -4.59 7.21
N HIS A 265 -1.12 -3.62 7.60
CA HIS A 265 -2.56 -3.80 7.64
C HIS A 265 -3.33 -2.52 7.31
N VAL A 266 -4.42 -2.69 6.55
CA VAL A 266 -5.44 -1.68 6.34
C VAL A 266 -6.78 -2.19 6.85
N LYS A 267 -7.47 -1.39 7.66
CA LYS A 267 -8.88 -1.61 8.01
C LYS A 267 -9.73 -0.52 7.39
N LEU A 268 -10.56 -0.88 6.42
CA LEU A 268 -11.50 0.03 5.76
C LEU A 268 -12.84 -0.02 6.51
N ILE A 269 -13.19 1.09 7.16
CA ILE A 269 -14.37 1.23 8.02
C ILE A 269 -15.39 2.08 7.25
N SER A 270 -16.61 1.57 7.14
CA SER A 270 -17.66 2.21 6.34
C SER A 270 -19.03 1.74 6.78
N SER A 271 -20.02 2.65 6.77
CA SER A 271 -21.43 2.24 6.84
C SER A 271 -22.02 1.80 5.50
N LEU A 272 -21.42 2.24 4.38
CA LEU A 272 -21.80 1.82 3.03
C LEU A 272 -21.14 0.50 2.64
N LEU A 273 -21.86 -0.30 1.86
CA LEU A 273 -21.31 -1.41 1.08
C LEU A 273 -21.00 -0.98 -0.35
N PRO A 274 -20.13 -1.69 -1.11
CA PRO A 274 -19.85 -1.40 -2.51
C PRO A 274 -21.12 -1.36 -3.38
N GLN A 275 -22.12 -2.19 -3.06
CA GLN A 275 -23.39 -2.24 -3.78
C GLN A 275 -24.29 -1.03 -3.50
N ASP A 276 -24.04 -0.29 -2.41
CA ASP A 276 -24.79 0.92 -2.08
C ASP A 276 -24.37 2.12 -2.93
N ILE A 277 -23.25 2.04 -3.68
CA ILE A 277 -22.70 3.14 -4.49
C ILE A 277 -23.10 2.92 -5.97
N PRO A 278 -24.21 3.52 -6.45
CA PRO A 278 -24.64 3.41 -7.84
C PRO A 278 -23.74 4.24 -8.75
N LEU A 279 -22.84 3.56 -9.47
CA LEU A 279 -21.86 4.22 -10.35
C LEU A 279 -22.52 4.98 -11.50
N GLU A 280 -23.72 4.61 -11.91
CA GLU A 280 -24.47 5.30 -12.98
C GLU A 280 -24.84 6.74 -12.60
N ARG A 281 -24.80 7.08 -11.30
CA ARG A 281 -25.12 8.40 -10.76
C ARG A 281 -23.90 9.31 -10.58
N THR A 282 -22.70 8.90 -11.00
CA THR A 282 -21.48 9.71 -10.90
C THR A 282 -20.53 9.44 -12.07
N GLN A 283 -19.72 10.43 -12.44
CA GLN A 283 -18.63 10.27 -13.43
C GLN A 283 -17.24 10.33 -12.77
N SER A 284 -17.17 10.52 -11.45
CA SER A 284 -15.89 10.63 -10.75
C SER A 284 -15.14 9.30 -10.75
N ILE A 285 -13.93 9.31 -11.31
CA ILE A 285 -13.00 8.18 -11.31
C ILE A 285 -12.63 7.80 -9.87
N GLY A 286 -12.41 8.79 -8.99
CA GLY A 286 -12.11 8.56 -7.58
C GLY A 286 -13.19 7.74 -6.86
N VAL A 287 -14.47 8.05 -7.11
CA VAL A 287 -15.60 7.30 -6.53
C VAL A 287 -15.71 5.89 -7.11
N HIS A 288 -15.45 5.71 -8.42
CA HIS A 288 -15.38 4.38 -9.02
C HIS A 288 -14.29 3.53 -8.37
N ARG A 289 -13.08 4.10 -8.19
CA ARG A 289 -11.96 3.41 -7.56
C ARG A 289 -12.20 3.11 -6.08
N LEU A 290 -12.90 3.99 -5.36
CA LEU A 290 -13.30 3.69 -3.99
C LEU A 290 -14.20 2.46 -3.94
N ARG A 291 -15.23 2.39 -4.79
CA ARG A 291 -16.12 1.22 -4.85
C ARG A 291 -15.35 -0.05 -5.16
N ASP A 292 -14.49 -0.03 -6.18
CA ASP A 292 -13.64 -1.16 -6.55
C ASP A 292 -12.74 -1.60 -5.37
N TYR A 293 -12.18 -0.64 -4.64
CA TYR A 293 -11.33 -0.91 -3.47
C TYR A 293 -12.11 -1.52 -2.30
N MET A 294 -13.33 -1.02 -2.03
CA MET A 294 -14.22 -1.59 -1.02
C MET A 294 -14.60 -3.03 -1.36
N GLU A 295 -14.89 -3.32 -2.63
CA GLU A 295 -15.20 -4.67 -3.09
C GLU A 295 -14.02 -5.63 -2.90
N MET A 296 -12.81 -5.19 -3.24
CA MET A 296 -11.58 -5.97 -2.96
C MET A 296 -11.40 -6.21 -1.45
N ALA A 297 -11.57 -5.17 -0.63
CA ALA A 297 -11.42 -5.24 0.83
C ALA A 297 -12.44 -6.20 1.49
N MET A 298 -13.68 -6.23 0.98
CA MET A 298 -14.74 -7.12 1.47
C MET A 298 -14.51 -8.56 1.05
N ASN A 299 -14.18 -8.77 -0.22
CA ASN A 299 -14.02 -10.12 -0.74
C ASN A 299 -12.75 -10.77 -0.16
N GLY A 300 -11.78 -9.99 0.36
CA GLY A 300 -10.51 -10.51 0.86
C GLY A 300 -9.63 -11.12 -0.23
N HIS A 301 -10.11 -11.06 -1.47
CA HIS A 301 -9.40 -11.52 -2.63
C HIS A 301 -8.44 -10.38 -3.01
N LEU A 302 -7.15 -10.64 -2.80
CA LEU A 302 -6.19 -10.27 -3.83
C LEU A 302 -6.82 -10.58 -5.19
N PRO A 303 -6.71 -9.72 -6.23
CA PRO A 303 -6.85 -10.17 -7.60
C PRO A 303 -5.71 -11.17 -7.84
N VAL A 304 -5.83 -12.35 -7.24
CA VAL A 304 -4.87 -13.39 -7.44
C VAL A 304 -5.22 -13.93 -8.81
N TYR A 305 -4.18 -14.07 -9.60
CA TYR A 305 -4.04 -15.20 -10.49
C TYR A 305 -3.96 -16.52 -9.67
N THR A 306 -4.76 -16.69 -8.61
CA THR A 306 -5.01 -18.00 -8.05
C THR A 306 -5.98 -18.56 -9.06
N SER A 307 -5.40 -19.40 -9.90
CA SER A 307 -6.07 -20.55 -10.44
C SER A 307 -6.73 -21.31 -9.28
N SER A 308 -7.86 -20.80 -8.77
CA SER A 308 -8.89 -21.60 -8.12
C SER A 308 -9.45 -22.64 -9.11
N ASN A 309 -9.09 -22.53 -10.39
CA ASN A 309 -8.94 -23.65 -11.31
C ASN A 309 -7.61 -24.38 -11.06
N THR A 310 -7.61 -25.39 -10.19
CA THR A 310 -7.10 -26.78 -10.34
C THR A 310 -6.03 -27.17 -11.39
N VAL A 311 -5.30 -26.24 -12.00
CA VAL A 311 -4.18 -26.51 -12.91
C VAL A 311 -2.91 -26.19 -12.14
N LYS A 312 -2.24 -27.22 -11.65
CA LYS A 312 -0.89 -27.10 -11.10
C LYS A 312 -0.01 -26.53 -12.22
N MET A 313 0.52 -25.33 -12.00
CA MET A 313 1.42 -24.68 -12.96
C MET A 313 2.84 -24.83 -12.45
N TYR A 314 3.70 -25.36 -13.30
CA TYR A 314 5.13 -25.49 -13.06
C TYR A 314 5.87 -24.79 -14.19
N ASP A 315 6.96 -24.11 -13.88
CA ASP A 315 7.84 -23.50 -14.87
C ASP A 315 8.78 -24.53 -15.51
N SER A 316 8.96 -25.70 -14.87
CA SER A 316 9.80 -26.78 -15.40
C SER A 316 9.44 -28.18 -14.91
N PRO A 317 9.80 -29.25 -15.66
CA PRO A 317 9.69 -30.64 -15.18
C PRO A 317 10.54 -30.93 -13.93
N PHE A 318 11.57 -30.13 -13.68
CA PHE A 318 12.39 -30.24 -12.47
C PHE A 318 11.60 -29.79 -11.24
N GLU A 319 10.87 -28.67 -11.35
CA GLU A 319 9.99 -28.18 -10.28
C GLU A 319 8.87 -29.19 -9.97
N GLU A 320 8.30 -29.82 -11.01
CA GLU A 320 7.31 -30.89 -10.85
C GLU A 320 7.87 -32.09 -10.07
N ASP A 321 9.10 -32.55 -10.37
CA ASP A 321 9.73 -33.66 -9.62
C ASP A 321 10.01 -33.29 -8.15
N VAL A 322 10.37 -32.04 -7.87
CA VAL A 322 10.53 -31.56 -6.48
C VAL A 322 9.19 -31.51 -5.76
N TYR A 323 8.13 -31.04 -6.43
CA TYR A 323 6.78 -31.01 -5.90
C TYR A 323 6.29 -32.42 -5.53
N ASP A 324 6.43 -33.38 -6.43
CA ASP A 324 5.99 -34.77 -6.20
C ASP A 324 6.70 -35.39 -4.99
N VAL A 325 8.01 -35.14 -4.85
CA VAL A 325 8.77 -35.59 -3.68
C VAL A 325 8.24 -35.01 -2.36
N LEU A 326 7.87 -33.73 -2.33
CA LEU A 326 7.31 -33.10 -1.13
C LEU A 326 5.93 -33.66 -0.76
N VAL A 327 5.09 -33.89 -1.78
CA VAL A 327 3.77 -34.49 -1.58
C VAL A 327 3.89 -35.94 -1.11
N ASP A 328 4.82 -36.71 -1.67
CA ASP A 328 5.11 -38.09 -1.23
C ASP A 328 5.63 -38.15 0.22
N MET A 329 6.25 -37.06 0.71
CA MET A 329 6.62 -36.89 2.11
C MET A 329 5.43 -36.58 3.03
N GLY A 330 4.25 -36.29 2.47
CA GLY A 330 3.01 -35.99 3.21
C GLY A 330 2.76 -34.49 3.43
N TYR A 331 3.49 -33.60 2.77
CA TYR A 331 3.27 -32.15 2.89
C TYR A 331 2.24 -31.64 1.91
N GLU A 332 1.45 -30.65 2.35
CA GLU A 332 0.67 -29.81 1.46
C GLU A 332 1.57 -28.73 0.86
N VAL A 333 1.57 -28.60 -0.46
CA VAL A 333 2.44 -27.70 -1.20
C VAL A 333 1.62 -26.86 -2.17
N HIS A 334 1.79 -25.55 -2.07
CA HIS A 334 1.24 -24.59 -3.02
C HIS A 334 2.29 -24.24 -4.07
N THR A 335 1.87 -24.14 -5.33
CA THR A 335 2.74 -23.79 -6.46
C THR A 335 2.53 -22.33 -6.83
N GLN A 336 3.58 -21.68 -7.32
CA GLN A 336 3.52 -20.35 -7.95
C GLN A 336 2.83 -19.30 -7.06
N VAL A 337 3.22 -19.25 -5.78
CA VAL A 337 2.61 -18.38 -4.77
C VAL A 337 3.00 -16.92 -5.01
N GLY A 338 1.99 -16.05 -5.17
CA GLY A 338 2.12 -14.60 -5.35
C GLY A 338 1.22 -14.05 -6.44
N ALA A 339 0.85 -12.77 -6.33
CA ALA A 339 -0.12 -12.13 -7.21
C ALA A 339 0.50 -11.30 -8.36
N SER A 340 1.83 -11.15 -8.41
CA SER A 340 2.51 -10.28 -9.38
C SER A 340 3.51 -11.03 -10.27
N GLY A 341 4.40 -10.28 -10.94
CA GLY A 341 5.43 -10.81 -11.83
C GLY A 341 6.54 -11.62 -11.14
N TYR A 342 6.59 -11.64 -9.80
CA TYR A 342 7.43 -12.58 -9.05
C TYR A 342 6.54 -13.51 -8.23
N ARG A 343 6.88 -14.80 -8.27
CA ARG A 343 6.19 -15.88 -7.57
C ARG A 343 7.22 -16.80 -6.92
N ILE A 344 6.83 -17.38 -5.80
CA ILE A 344 7.59 -18.47 -5.18
C ILE A 344 7.18 -19.76 -5.88
N ASP A 345 8.16 -20.50 -6.38
CA ASP A 345 7.92 -21.72 -7.16
C ASP A 345 7.08 -22.72 -6.37
N LEU A 346 7.55 -23.07 -5.16
CA LEU A 346 6.87 -24.01 -4.27
C LEU A 346 6.86 -23.48 -2.83
N ALA A 347 5.72 -23.54 -2.14
CA ALA A 347 5.59 -23.15 -0.74
C ALA A 347 4.99 -24.30 0.07
N VAL A 348 5.72 -24.75 1.09
CA VAL A 348 5.30 -25.85 1.98
C VAL A 348 4.44 -25.28 3.11
N VAL A 349 3.17 -25.71 3.19
CA VAL A 349 2.21 -25.24 4.20
C VAL A 349 2.63 -25.74 5.59
N ASP A 350 2.48 -24.91 6.63
CA ASP A 350 2.70 -25.34 8.02
C ASP A 350 1.52 -26.18 8.52
N PRO A 351 1.70 -27.48 8.82
CA PRO A 351 0.63 -28.34 9.32
C PRO A 351 0.01 -27.85 10.63
N ARG A 352 0.75 -27.05 11.42
CA ARG A 352 0.30 -26.49 12.71
C ARG A 352 -0.51 -25.20 12.50
N LYS A 353 -0.31 -24.53 11.36
CA LYS A 353 -0.90 -23.24 11.01
C LYS A 353 -1.23 -23.22 9.51
N PRO A 354 -2.42 -23.72 9.11
CA PRO A 354 -2.79 -23.89 7.70
C PRO A 354 -2.72 -22.61 6.85
N ASN A 355 -2.77 -21.43 7.47
CA ASN A 355 -2.69 -20.13 6.80
C ASN A 355 -1.26 -19.56 6.73
N SER A 356 -0.24 -20.38 6.96
CA SER A 356 1.17 -19.96 6.91
C SER A 356 2.04 -21.04 6.29
N TYR A 357 3.24 -20.64 5.86
CA TYR A 357 4.19 -21.54 5.22
C TYR A 357 5.41 -21.81 6.09
N LEU A 358 5.88 -23.06 6.12
CA LEU A 358 7.13 -23.45 6.78
C LEU A 358 8.34 -22.95 6.01
N CYS A 359 8.30 -23.09 4.68
CA CYS A 359 9.44 -22.84 3.81
C CYS A 359 8.97 -22.52 2.38
N ALA A 360 9.64 -21.56 1.76
CA ALA A 360 9.65 -21.38 0.31
C ALA A 360 10.76 -22.24 -0.29
N ILE A 361 10.48 -22.91 -1.40
CA ILE A 361 11.47 -23.63 -2.19
C ILE A 361 11.58 -22.91 -3.54
N GLU A 362 12.78 -22.42 -3.84
CA GLU A 362 13.11 -21.83 -5.14
C GLU A 362 13.92 -22.84 -5.96
N CYS A 363 13.43 -23.13 -7.16
CA CYS A 363 14.04 -24.00 -8.15
C CYS A 363 14.72 -23.12 -9.21
N ASP A 364 15.97 -23.40 -9.55
CA ASP A 364 16.66 -22.67 -10.64
C ASP A 364 16.03 -22.98 -12.02
N GLY A 365 15.22 -22.06 -12.54
CA GLY A 365 14.67 -22.13 -13.89
C GLY A 365 15.66 -21.74 -15.00
N LYS A 366 15.35 -22.07 -16.28
CA LYS A 366 16.15 -21.67 -17.47
C LYS A 366 16.41 -20.16 -17.57
N THR A 367 15.59 -19.33 -16.93
CA THR A 367 15.69 -17.87 -16.85
C THR A 367 16.89 -17.39 -16.00
N TYR A 368 17.52 -18.29 -15.22
CA TYR A 368 18.59 -18.00 -14.26
C TYR A 368 19.94 -17.58 -14.88
N HIS A 369 20.18 -17.92 -16.17
CA HIS A 369 21.52 -17.85 -16.76
C HIS A 369 21.93 -16.53 -17.47
N SER A 370 21.05 -15.53 -17.60
CA SER A 370 21.25 -14.47 -18.62
C SER A 370 21.62 -13.05 -18.14
N SER A 371 22.01 -12.79 -16.88
CA SER A 371 22.35 -11.41 -16.49
C SER A 371 23.48 -11.24 -15.47
N LYS A 372 24.43 -10.33 -15.78
CA LYS A 372 25.52 -9.87 -14.89
C LYS A 372 25.01 -9.23 -13.58
N VAL A 373 23.76 -8.76 -13.53
CA VAL A 373 23.10 -8.15 -12.36
C VAL A 373 22.24 -9.16 -11.60
N ALA A 374 22.33 -10.46 -11.89
CA ALA A 374 21.51 -11.49 -11.25
C ALA A 374 21.84 -11.66 -9.75
N ARG A 375 23.12 -11.60 -9.36
CA ARG A 375 23.56 -11.87 -7.99
C ARG A 375 23.10 -10.84 -6.95
N ASP A 376 23.25 -9.55 -7.25
CA ASP A 376 22.80 -8.50 -6.31
C ASP A 376 21.28 -8.48 -6.18
N ARG A 377 20.56 -8.77 -7.27
CA ARG A 377 19.11 -8.94 -7.26
C ARG A 377 18.67 -10.16 -6.46
N ASP A 378 19.40 -11.27 -6.54
CA ASP A 378 19.10 -12.48 -5.78
C ASP A 378 19.31 -12.27 -4.28
N ARG A 379 20.43 -11.64 -3.90
CA ARG A 379 20.68 -11.30 -2.50
C ARG A 379 19.58 -10.38 -1.95
N LEU A 380 19.23 -9.33 -2.70
CA LEU A 380 18.18 -8.40 -2.28
C LEU A 380 16.82 -9.11 -2.19
N ARG A 381 16.49 -9.97 -3.16
CA ARG A 381 15.25 -10.77 -3.15
C ARG A 381 15.16 -11.66 -1.93
N GLN A 382 16.21 -12.43 -1.66
CA GLN A 382 16.25 -13.31 -0.50
C GLN A 382 16.09 -12.50 0.79
N GLN A 383 16.82 -11.39 0.92
CA GLN A 383 16.69 -10.50 2.08
C GLN A 383 15.27 -9.96 2.24
N VAL A 384 14.60 -9.59 1.16
CA VAL A 384 13.21 -9.08 1.23
C VAL A 384 12.25 -10.18 1.67
N LEU A 385 12.35 -11.38 1.10
CA LEU A 385 11.49 -12.51 1.46
C LEU A 385 11.73 -12.99 2.90
N GLU A 386 12.99 -13.08 3.32
CA GLU A 386 13.34 -13.38 4.72
C GLU A 386 12.79 -12.32 5.67
N ASN A 387 12.86 -11.04 5.29
CA ASN A 387 12.24 -9.95 6.05
C ASN A 387 10.70 -10.06 6.10
N LEU A 388 10.08 -10.73 5.12
CA LEU A 388 8.64 -11.04 5.09
C LEU A 388 8.27 -12.31 5.87
N GLY A 389 9.25 -12.97 6.50
CA GLY A 389 9.06 -14.16 7.31
C GLY A 389 9.34 -15.48 6.59
N TRP A 390 9.69 -15.43 5.30
CA TRP A 390 10.01 -16.65 4.55
C TRP A 390 11.31 -17.26 5.03
N LYS A 391 11.29 -18.58 5.22
CA LYS A 391 12.51 -19.39 5.22
C LYS A 391 12.68 -19.92 3.80
N ILE A 392 13.78 -19.57 3.14
CA ILE A 392 14.00 -19.95 1.73
C ILE A 392 14.98 -21.12 1.67
N HIS A 393 14.61 -22.14 0.88
CA HIS A 393 15.50 -23.22 0.49
C HIS A 393 15.66 -23.23 -1.03
N ARG A 394 16.90 -23.16 -1.50
CA ARG A 394 17.22 -23.22 -2.94
C ARG A 394 17.66 -24.60 -3.34
N ILE A 395 17.06 -25.12 -4.40
CA ILE A 395 17.43 -26.39 -5.02
C ILE A 395 17.93 -26.12 -6.44
N TRP A 396 19.15 -26.58 -6.70
CA TRP A 396 19.80 -26.46 -8.00
C TRP A 396 19.54 -27.70 -8.84
N SER A 397 19.04 -27.52 -10.06
CA SER A 397 18.69 -28.54 -11.03
C SER A 397 19.87 -29.48 -11.26
N GLN A 398 21.09 -28.94 -11.42
CA GLN A 398 22.30 -29.75 -11.59
C GLN A 398 22.60 -30.65 -10.38
N GLU A 399 22.36 -30.16 -9.17
CA GLU A 399 22.58 -30.94 -7.94
C GLU A 399 21.47 -31.97 -7.76
N TRP A 400 20.23 -31.59 -8.06
CA TRP A 400 19.08 -32.48 -8.02
C TRP A 400 19.24 -33.66 -8.99
N PHE A 401 19.66 -33.42 -10.23
CA PHE A 401 19.90 -34.49 -11.20
C PHE A 401 21.09 -35.38 -10.83
N LYS A 402 22.19 -34.82 -10.29
CA LYS A 402 23.41 -35.59 -9.98
C LYS A 402 23.34 -36.32 -8.64
N LYS A 403 22.64 -35.77 -7.65
CA LYS A 403 22.65 -36.19 -6.25
C LYS A 403 21.25 -36.21 -5.64
N ARG A 404 20.23 -36.64 -6.40
CA ARG A 404 18.81 -36.63 -6.01
C ARG A 404 18.56 -37.09 -4.57
N ASN A 405 18.99 -38.30 -4.22
CA ASN A 405 18.75 -38.86 -2.87
C ASN A 405 19.37 -38.02 -1.74
N PHE A 406 20.51 -37.37 -1.99
CA PHE A 406 21.16 -36.49 -1.02
C PHE A 406 20.34 -35.21 -0.82
N GLU A 407 19.89 -34.56 -1.90
CA GLU A 407 19.06 -33.35 -1.80
C GLU A 407 17.69 -33.66 -1.17
N ILE A 408 17.08 -34.80 -1.49
CA ILE A 408 15.86 -35.28 -0.81
C ILE A 408 16.07 -35.42 0.71
N THR A 409 17.19 -36.02 1.11
CA THR A 409 17.51 -36.19 2.55
C THR A 409 17.73 -34.84 3.23
N ARG A 410 18.41 -33.90 2.55
CA ARG A 410 18.65 -32.55 3.04
C ARG A 410 17.34 -31.76 3.20
N LEU A 411 16.45 -31.85 2.21
CA LEU A 411 15.13 -31.24 2.22
C LEU A 411 14.28 -31.80 3.38
N LYS A 412 14.26 -33.12 3.56
CA LYS A 412 13.57 -33.78 4.67
C LYS A 412 14.08 -33.32 6.03
N ASN A 413 15.40 -33.29 6.23
CA ASN A 413 16.00 -32.82 7.48
C ASN A 413 15.67 -31.36 7.76
N LEU A 414 15.67 -30.50 6.73
CA LEU A 414 15.27 -29.11 6.87
C LEU A 414 13.82 -29.01 7.36
N LEU A 415 12.88 -29.64 6.66
CA LEU A 415 11.45 -29.55 6.99
C LEU A 415 11.16 -30.09 8.40
N SER A 416 11.72 -31.24 8.78
CA SER A 416 11.57 -31.77 10.13
C SER A 416 12.14 -30.85 11.23
N ASN A 417 13.26 -30.17 10.96
CA ASN A 417 13.80 -29.17 11.89
C ASN A 417 12.91 -27.93 11.98
N LEU A 418 12.26 -27.52 10.89
CA LEU A 418 11.34 -26.38 10.87
C LEU A 418 10.01 -26.67 11.56
N GLU A 419 9.55 -27.93 11.54
CA GLU A 419 8.37 -28.38 12.29
C GLU A 419 8.64 -28.50 13.80
N SER A 420 9.89 -28.79 14.17
CA SER A 420 10.31 -28.97 15.57
C SER A 420 10.56 -27.66 16.31
N ASN A 421 10.78 -26.55 15.58
CA ASN A 421 10.92 -25.19 16.11
C ASN A 421 9.61 -24.41 15.94
#